data_AF-A0A6J1MCX7-F1
#
_entry.id   AF-A0A6J1MCX7-F1
#
_cell.length_a   1.000
_cell.length_b   1.000
_cell.length_c   1.000
_cell.angle_alpha   90.00
_cell.angle_beta   90.00
_cell.angle_gamma   90.00
#
_symmetry.space_group_name_H-M   'P 1'
#
loop_
_entity.id
_entity.type
_entity.pdbx_description
1 polymer ?
#
loop_
_entity_poly.entity_id
_entity_poly.type
_entity_poly.pdbx_seq_one_letter_code
_entity_poly.pdbx_strand_id
1 'polypeptide(L)'
;MFEMLQDMSYGKLKLLFINIVSVLYKATSLNIHRLHPDMRDVKLVVNAAKQETWIQELFIFLISSLILLRFLLCFVGLASNIIAIYPILTNSQPELLMPTIIVQLLDNVALNIYEIVLGYTSIKYLYSQSYAVFAVFFAKMIIKTTCSVSVLNMYTEKQHQIVSQVTYDENGASLEHESNEEFEIAHYHFRPINS
;
A
#
# COMPACT_ATOMS: atom_id res chain seq x y z
N MET A 1 -17.01 21.36 -16.66
CA MET A 1 -17.80 20.67 -15.61
C MET A 1 -18.05 19.20 -15.94
N PHE A 2 -18.47 18.85 -17.16
CA PHE A 2 -18.66 17.45 -17.57
C PHE A 2 -17.34 16.66 -17.70
N GLU A 3 -16.29 17.25 -18.27
CA GLU A 3 -14.95 16.63 -18.35
C GLU A 3 -14.33 16.38 -16.96
N MET A 4 -14.52 17.30 -16.01
CA MET A 4 -14.00 17.18 -14.64
C MET A 4 -14.67 16.06 -13.83
N LEU A 5 -15.98 15.83 -14.05
CA LEU A 5 -16.72 14.69 -13.49
C LEU A 5 -16.29 13.36 -14.12
N GLN A 6 -15.99 13.38 -15.41
CA GLN A 6 -15.53 12.20 -16.16
C GLN A 6 -14.11 11.80 -15.74
N ASP A 7 -13.20 12.76 -15.53
CA ASP A 7 -11.86 12.53 -15.01
C ASP A 7 -11.87 12.05 -13.55
N MET A 8 -12.72 12.61 -12.69
CA MET A 8 -12.90 12.13 -11.31
C MET A 8 -13.46 10.69 -11.26
N SER A 9 -14.41 10.38 -12.13
CA SER A 9 -14.99 9.03 -12.25
C SER A 9 -13.98 8.02 -12.79
N TYR A 10 -13.19 8.41 -13.80
CA TYR A 10 -12.16 7.57 -14.40
C TYR A 10 -11.00 7.28 -13.44
N GLY A 11 -10.51 8.28 -12.70
CA GLY A 11 -9.48 8.09 -11.68
C GLY A 11 -9.92 7.14 -10.56
N LYS A 12 -11.19 7.27 -10.13
CA LYS A 12 -11.81 6.38 -9.13
C LYS A 12 -11.93 4.94 -9.63
N LEU A 13 -12.40 4.73 -10.86
CA LEU A 13 -12.50 3.41 -11.49
C LEU A 13 -11.12 2.75 -11.63
N LYS A 14 -10.11 3.52 -12.06
CA LYS A 14 -8.72 3.05 -12.20
C LYS A 14 -8.17 2.55 -10.87
N LEU A 15 -8.37 3.31 -9.79
CA LEU A 15 -7.88 2.94 -8.46
C LEU A 15 -8.63 1.71 -7.90
N LEU A 16 -9.95 1.63 -8.08
CA LEU A 16 -10.75 0.46 -7.73
C LEU A 16 -10.29 -0.79 -8.46
N PHE A 17 -10.04 -0.68 -9.77
CA PHE A 17 -9.55 -1.80 -10.57
C PHE A 17 -8.21 -2.33 -10.04
N ILE A 18 -7.26 -1.42 -9.77
CA ILE A 18 -5.95 -1.79 -9.19
C ILE A 18 -6.13 -2.45 -7.82
N ASN A 19 -7.01 -1.93 -6.97
CA ASN A 19 -7.31 -2.50 -5.66
C ASN A 19 -7.87 -3.92 -5.78
N ILE A 20 -8.89 -4.14 -6.63
CA ILE A 20 -9.53 -5.45 -6.85
C ILE A 20 -8.52 -6.46 -7.39
N VAL A 21 -7.71 -6.07 -8.38
CA VAL A 21 -6.63 -6.93 -8.91
C VAL A 21 -5.63 -7.28 -7.80
N SER A 22 -5.28 -6.31 -6.93
CA SER A 22 -4.40 -6.57 -5.81
C SER A 22 -5.02 -7.51 -4.77
N VAL A 23 -6.32 -7.42 -4.52
CA VAL A 23 -7.06 -8.35 -3.63
C VAL A 23 -7.03 -9.76 -4.21
N LEU A 24 -7.38 -9.91 -5.48
CA LEU A 24 -7.36 -11.21 -6.17
C LEU A 24 -5.95 -11.82 -6.17
N TYR A 25 -4.93 -11.03 -6.51
CA TYR A 25 -3.54 -11.47 -6.47
C TYR A 25 -3.13 -11.94 -5.06
N LYS A 26 -3.35 -11.11 -4.03
CA LYS A 26 -3.01 -11.46 -2.65
C LYS A 26 -3.76 -12.71 -2.17
N ALA A 27 -5.06 -12.82 -2.49
CA ALA A 27 -5.88 -13.98 -2.14
C ALA A 27 -5.36 -15.28 -2.79
N THR A 28 -4.96 -15.24 -4.06
CA THR A 28 -4.38 -16.43 -4.73
C THR A 28 -2.99 -16.79 -4.21
N SER A 29 -2.21 -15.80 -3.75
CA SER A 29 -0.88 -16.04 -3.16
C SER A 29 -0.92 -16.53 -1.72
N LEU A 30 -2.02 -16.28 -0.99
CA LEU A 30 -2.26 -16.76 0.37
C LEU A 30 -2.58 -18.26 0.35
N ASN A 31 -1.54 -19.08 0.30
CA ASN A 31 -1.66 -20.53 0.41
C ASN A 31 -0.73 -21.06 1.50
N ILE A 32 -1.30 -21.39 2.66
CA ILE A 32 -0.58 -21.96 3.81
C ILE A 32 0.15 -23.27 3.43
N HIS A 33 -0.40 -24.02 2.48
CA HIS A 33 0.19 -25.27 2.01
C HIS A 33 1.42 -25.06 1.12
N ARG A 34 1.64 -23.84 0.60
CA ARG A 34 2.88 -23.47 -0.11
C ARG A 34 3.98 -22.98 0.84
N LEU A 35 3.59 -22.40 1.98
CA LEU A 35 4.55 -21.85 2.94
C LEU A 35 5.51 -22.92 3.50
N HIS A 36 4.97 -24.06 3.90
CA HIS A 36 5.77 -25.16 4.46
C HIS A 36 6.80 -25.75 3.47
N PRO A 37 6.43 -26.12 2.22
CA PRO A 37 7.41 -26.58 1.24
C PRO A 37 8.43 -25.48 0.89
N ASP A 38 8.04 -24.22 0.78
CA ASP A 38 8.99 -23.12 0.51
C ASP A 38 10.06 -23.03 1.61
N MET A 39 9.67 -23.13 2.89
CA MET A 39 10.63 -23.15 4.01
C MET A 39 11.54 -24.38 3.99
N ARG A 40 11.01 -25.54 3.59
CA ARG A 40 11.79 -26.78 3.45
C ARG A 40 12.82 -26.65 2.32
N ASP A 41 12.42 -26.09 1.19
CA ASP A 41 13.28 -25.92 0.02
C ASP A 41 14.43 -24.95 0.31
N VAL A 42 14.18 -23.87 1.04
CA VAL A 42 15.24 -22.95 1.52
C VAL A 42 16.29 -23.71 2.32
N LYS A 43 15.88 -24.55 3.26
CA LYS A 43 16.81 -25.36 4.05
C LYS A 43 17.64 -26.30 3.18
N LEU A 44 17.03 -26.95 2.20
CA LEU A 44 17.73 -27.84 1.27
C LEU A 44 18.75 -27.08 0.40
N VAL A 45 18.35 -25.94 -0.15
CA VAL A 45 19.21 -25.12 -1.02
C VAL A 45 20.36 -24.50 -0.23
N VAL A 46 20.13 -23.99 0.98
CA VAL A 46 21.23 -23.41 1.78
C VAL A 46 22.18 -24.50 2.30
N ASN A 47 21.67 -25.66 2.71
CA ASN A 47 22.51 -26.79 3.12
C ASN A 47 23.37 -27.37 1.98
N ALA A 48 22.92 -27.23 0.73
CA ALA A 48 23.71 -27.63 -0.43
C ALA A 48 24.91 -26.71 -0.70
N ALA A 49 24.92 -25.50 -0.13
CA ALA A 49 26.07 -24.59 -0.24
C ALA A 49 27.21 -25.13 0.63
N LYS A 50 28.42 -25.28 0.07
CA LYS A 50 29.60 -25.79 0.80
C LYS A 50 30.22 -24.70 1.69
N GLN A 51 29.46 -24.21 2.67
CA GLN A 51 29.86 -23.15 3.61
C GLN A 51 29.82 -23.64 5.06
N GLU A 52 30.38 -22.84 5.96
CA GLU A 52 30.35 -23.12 7.41
C GLU A 52 28.92 -23.19 7.94
N THR A 53 28.67 -24.11 8.87
CA THR A 53 27.34 -24.39 9.43
C THR A 53 26.68 -23.15 10.05
N TRP A 54 27.46 -22.30 10.73
CA TRP A 54 26.93 -21.07 11.33
C TRP A 54 26.42 -20.07 10.29
N ILE A 55 27.12 -19.95 9.16
CA ILE A 55 26.70 -19.10 8.03
C ILE A 55 25.43 -19.67 7.40
N GLN A 56 25.37 -20.98 7.18
CA GLN A 56 24.18 -21.65 6.64
C GLN A 56 22.94 -21.42 7.52
N GLU A 57 23.06 -21.63 8.84
CA GLU A 57 21.95 -21.44 9.78
C GLU A 57 21.45 -19.99 9.79
N LEU A 58 22.36 -19.01 9.75
CA LEU A 58 22.01 -17.59 9.65
C LEU A 58 21.21 -17.30 8.37
N PHE A 59 21.64 -17.80 7.22
CA PHE A 59 20.91 -17.60 5.96
C PHE A 59 19.56 -18.31 5.93
N ILE A 60 19.48 -19.53 6.47
CA ILE A 60 18.20 -20.25 6.62
C ILE A 60 17.25 -19.41 7.46
N PHE A 61 17.70 -18.87 8.59
CA PHE A 61 16.90 -18.02 9.44
C PHE A 61 16.44 -16.75 8.73
N LEU A 62 17.35 -16.03 8.06
CA LEU A 62 17.03 -14.77 7.37
C LEU A 62 16.05 -14.98 6.21
N ILE A 63 16.28 -15.98 5.36
CA ILE A 63 15.41 -16.27 4.21
C ILE A 63 14.05 -16.81 4.68
N SER A 64 14.03 -17.70 5.67
CA SER A 64 12.76 -18.22 6.23
C SER A 64 11.95 -17.12 6.91
N SER A 65 12.61 -16.24 7.66
CA SER A 65 11.98 -15.08 8.30
C SER A 65 11.40 -14.12 7.25
N LEU A 66 12.12 -13.87 6.14
CA LEU A 66 11.61 -13.06 5.04
C LEU A 66 10.32 -13.64 4.44
N ILE A 67 10.31 -14.95 4.17
CA ILE A 67 9.15 -15.64 3.59
C ILE A 67 7.96 -15.54 4.54
N LEU A 68 8.17 -15.79 5.84
CA LEU A 68 7.12 -15.71 6.85
C LEU A 68 6.57 -14.27 6.99
N LEU A 69 7.45 -13.27 7.03
CA LEU A 69 7.05 -11.88 7.13
C LEU A 69 6.26 -11.42 5.88
N ARG A 70 6.64 -11.89 4.68
CA ARG A 70 5.85 -11.66 3.47
C ARG A 70 4.49 -12.31 3.51
N PHE A 71 4.41 -13.54 4.00
CA PHE A 71 3.12 -14.21 4.17
C PHE A 71 2.20 -13.42 5.11
N LEU A 72 2.72 -12.95 6.24
CA LEU A 72 1.98 -12.12 7.20
C LEU A 72 1.54 -10.78 6.59
N LEU A 73 2.44 -10.04 5.94
CA LEU A 73 2.09 -8.78 5.27
C LEU A 73 1.15 -8.96 4.08
N CYS A 74 1.17 -10.12 3.44
CA CYS A 74 0.17 -10.45 2.43
C CYS A 74 -1.23 -10.57 3.03
N PHE A 75 -1.35 -11.19 4.21
CA PHE A 75 -2.62 -11.26 4.94
C PHE A 75 -3.10 -9.87 5.40
N VAL A 76 -2.22 -9.10 6.05
CA VAL A 76 -2.56 -7.74 6.48
C VAL A 76 -2.92 -6.86 5.28
N GLY A 77 -2.17 -6.97 4.18
CA GLY A 77 -2.42 -6.19 2.96
C GLY A 77 -3.72 -6.58 2.24
N LEU A 78 -4.14 -7.84 2.33
CA LEU A 78 -5.47 -8.25 1.85
C LEU A 78 -6.56 -7.55 2.66
N ALA A 79 -6.46 -7.60 3.99
CA ALA A 79 -7.43 -6.96 4.88
C ALA A 79 -7.48 -5.43 4.67
N SER A 80 -6.33 -4.77 4.59
CA SER A 80 -6.25 -3.33 4.32
C SER A 80 -6.84 -2.97 2.95
N ASN A 81 -6.54 -3.74 1.90
CA ASN A 81 -7.12 -3.50 0.58
C ASN A 81 -8.65 -3.61 0.57
N ILE A 82 -9.22 -4.59 1.28
CA ILE A 82 -10.68 -4.74 1.43
C ILE A 82 -11.28 -3.51 2.12
N ILE A 83 -10.66 -3.05 3.23
CA ILE A 83 -11.10 -1.84 3.95
C ILE A 83 -11.03 -0.61 3.04
N ALA A 84 -10.00 -0.50 2.20
CA ALA A 84 -9.83 0.62 1.28
C ALA A 84 -10.91 0.72 0.21
N ILE A 85 -11.69 -0.32 -0.08
CA ILE A 85 -12.78 -0.24 -1.07
C ILE A 85 -13.80 0.84 -0.67
N TYR A 86 -14.11 0.93 0.63
CA TYR A 86 -15.09 1.88 1.16
C TYR A 86 -14.69 3.35 0.89
N PRO A 87 -13.55 3.88 1.40
CA PRO A 87 -13.17 5.27 1.19
C PRO A 87 -12.95 5.62 -0.29
N ILE A 88 -12.52 4.66 -1.12
CA ILE A 88 -12.38 4.88 -2.56
C ILE A 88 -13.77 5.09 -3.20
N LEU A 89 -14.77 4.32 -2.79
CA LEU A 89 -16.11 4.35 -3.36
C LEU A 89 -16.97 5.51 -2.82
N THR A 90 -16.83 5.87 -1.55
CA THR A 90 -17.61 6.93 -0.91
C THR A 90 -16.93 8.30 -0.96
N ASN A 91 -15.64 8.36 -1.31
CA ASN A 91 -14.82 9.58 -1.19
C ASN A 91 -14.90 10.19 0.22
N SER A 92 -14.98 9.35 1.25
CA SER A 92 -15.08 9.78 2.64
C SER A 92 -14.14 8.96 3.53
N GLN A 93 -13.88 9.43 4.75
CA GLN A 93 -13.02 8.75 5.73
C GLN A 93 -11.62 8.40 5.19
N PRO A 94 -10.79 9.43 4.89
CA PRO A 94 -9.45 9.23 4.31
C PRO A 94 -8.51 8.42 5.22
N GLU A 95 -8.77 8.40 6.53
CA GLU A 95 -8.01 7.63 7.53
C GLU A 95 -7.99 6.13 7.23
N LEU A 96 -9.05 5.60 6.58
CA LEU A 96 -9.15 4.18 6.23
C LEU A 96 -8.21 3.78 5.07
N LEU A 97 -7.62 4.75 4.36
CA LEU A 97 -6.60 4.49 3.32
C LEU A 97 -5.20 4.34 3.91
N MET A 98 -4.93 4.90 5.10
CA MET A 98 -3.60 4.86 5.73
C MET A 98 -3.06 3.44 5.96
N PRO A 99 -3.84 2.48 6.49
CA PRO A 99 -3.37 1.10 6.66
C PRO A 99 -2.89 0.48 5.34
N THR A 100 -3.61 0.72 4.25
CA THR A 100 -3.26 0.21 2.91
C THR A 100 -1.95 0.81 2.41
N ILE A 101 -1.78 2.12 2.55
CA ILE A 101 -0.55 2.84 2.16
C ILE A 101 0.65 2.29 2.96
N ILE A 102 0.52 2.15 4.28
CA ILE A 102 1.59 1.66 5.16
C ILE A 102 1.98 0.23 4.80
N VAL A 103 1.00 -0.66 4.65
CA VAL A 103 1.27 -2.06 4.33
C VAL A 103 1.88 -2.19 2.95
N GLN A 104 1.42 -1.41 1.97
CA GLN A 104 1.97 -1.41 0.62
C GLN A 104 3.43 -0.90 0.60
N LEU A 105 3.76 0.11 1.41
CA LEU A 105 5.13 0.59 1.60
C LEU A 105 6.03 -0.50 2.22
N LEU A 106 5.57 -1.15 3.29
CA LEU A 106 6.36 -2.19 3.96
C LEU A 106 6.57 -3.42 3.07
N ASP A 107 5.49 -3.96 2.49
CA ASP A 107 5.51 -5.19 1.70
C ASP A 107 6.26 -5.01 0.37
N ASN A 108 6.00 -3.92 -0.34
CA ASN A 108 6.51 -3.75 -1.71
C ASN A 108 7.74 -2.85 -1.83
N VAL A 109 8.11 -2.09 -0.81
CA VAL A 109 9.33 -1.27 -0.83
C VAL A 109 10.34 -1.82 0.16
N ALA A 110 10.04 -1.81 1.46
CA ALA A 110 11.00 -2.21 2.49
C ALA A 110 11.44 -3.67 2.33
N LEU A 111 10.49 -4.60 2.19
CA LEU A 111 10.84 -6.01 2.00
C LEU A 111 11.45 -6.32 0.64
N ASN A 112 11.14 -5.55 -0.41
CA ASN A 112 11.82 -5.71 -1.69
C ASN A 112 13.29 -5.30 -1.60
N ILE A 113 13.61 -4.20 -0.91
CA ILE A 113 14.99 -3.78 -0.66
C ILE A 113 15.72 -4.84 0.16
N TYR A 114 15.09 -5.35 1.22
CA TYR A 114 15.66 -6.41 2.05
C TYR A 114 15.93 -7.69 1.24
N GLU A 115 15.02 -8.08 0.35
CA GLU A 115 15.20 -9.23 -0.56
C GLU A 115 16.36 -9.01 -1.54
N ILE A 116 16.56 -7.78 -2.05
CA ILE A 116 17.71 -7.44 -2.90
C ILE A 116 19.02 -7.61 -2.12
N VAL A 117 19.09 -7.07 -0.91
CA VAL A 117 20.29 -7.16 -0.05
C VAL A 117 20.60 -8.61 0.30
N LEU A 118 19.59 -9.39 0.70
CA LEU A 118 19.76 -10.82 0.96
C LEU A 118 20.17 -11.60 -0.28
N GLY A 119 19.58 -11.30 -1.44
CA GLY A 119 19.93 -11.94 -2.72
C GLY A 119 21.40 -11.69 -3.10
N TYR A 120 21.87 -10.44 -2.95
CA TYR A 120 23.27 -10.10 -3.19
C TYR A 120 24.22 -10.83 -2.23
N THR A 121 23.88 -10.81 -0.94
CA THR A 121 24.67 -11.46 0.10
C THR A 121 24.71 -12.98 -0.10
N SER A 122 23.61 -13.58 -0.55
CA SER A 122 23.53 -15.01 -0.88
C SER A 122 24.46 -15.39 -2.03
N ILE A 123 24.55 -14.57 -3.08
CA ILE A 123 25.46 -14.84 -4.21
C ILE A 123 26.91 -14.64 -3.80
N LYS A 124 27.19 -13.61 -3.00
CA LYS A 124 28.56 -13.33 -2.53
C LYS A 124 29.09 -14.43 -1.60
N TYR A 125 28.26 -14.95 -0.70
CA TYR A 125 28.70 -15.86 0.36
C TYR A 125 28.31 -17.33 0.15
N LEU A 126 27.15 -17.64 -0.45
CA LEU A 126 26.70 -19.03 -0.65
C LEU A 126 27.00 -19.55 -2.06
N TYR A 127 26.71 -18.75 -3.10
CA TYR A 127 26.72 -19.21 -4.49
C TYR A 127 27.41 -18.21 -5.44
N SER A 128 28.74 -18.23 -5.46
CA SER A 128 29.57 -17.29 -6.24
C SER A 128 29.52 -17.48 -7.77
N GLN A 129 28.77 -18.46 -8.28
CA GLN A 129 28.91 -18.93 -9.66
C GLN A 129 28.06 -18.20 -10.73
N SER A 130 27.16 -17.26 -10.39
CA SER A 130 26.40 -16.58 -11.46
C SER A 130 25.89 -15.17 -11.12
N TYR A 131 26.71 -14.17 -11.44
CA TYR A 131 26.30 -12.75 -11.42
C TYR A 131 25.19 -12.42 -12.44
N ALA A 132 25.08 -13.21 -13.52
CA ALA A 132 24.01 -13.03 -14.51
C ALA A 132 22.62 -13.30 -13.90
N VAL A 133 22.50 -14.34 -13.07
CA VAL A 133 21.26 -14.64 -12.33
C VAL A 133 20.91 -13.51 -11.38
N PHE A 134 21.92 -12.91 -10.72
CA PHE A 134 21.71 -11.72 -9.89
C PHE A 134 21.18 -10.54 -10.70
N ALA A 135 21.75 -10.25 -11.87
CA ALA A 135 21.36 -9.12 -12.68
C ALA A 135 19.89 -9.23 -13.14
N VAL A 136 19.46 -10.43 -13.56
CA VAL A 136 18.05 -10.68 -13.91
C VAL A 136 17.13 -10.52 -12.70
N PHE A 137 17.54 -11.07 -11.54
CA PHE A 137 16.81 -10.92 -10.29
C PHE A 137 16.69 -9.43 -9.87
N PHE A 138 17.79 -8.69 -9.93
CA PHE A 138 17.84 -7.27 -9.59
C PHE A 138 16.94 -6.43 -10.50
N ALA A 139 16.99 -6.66 -11.81
CA ALA A 139 16.12 -5.99 -12.78
C ALA A 139 14.64 -6.27 -12.48
N LYS A 140 14.28 -7.53 -12.20
CA LYS A 140 12.91 -7.91 -11.79
C LYS A 140 12.47 -7.14 -10.53
N MET A 141 13.35 -7.01 -9.54
CA MET A 141 13.05 -6.32 -8.30
C MET A 141 12.93 -4.80 -8.45
N ILE A 142 13.72 -4.18 -9.34
CA ILE A 142 13.56 -2.76 -9.71
C ILE A 142 12.18 -2.54 -10.32
N ILE A 143 11.83 -3.31 -11.36
CA ILE A 143 10.54 -3.16 -12.05
C ILE A 143 9.38 -3.31 -11.06
N LYS A 144 9.44 -4.33 -10.19
CA LYS A 144 8.43 -4.57 -9.15
C LYS A 144 8.32 -3.36 -8.20
N THR A 145 9.45 -2.83 -7.74
CA THR A 145 9.48 -1.71 -6.79
C THR A 145 8.97 -0.43 -7.44
N THR A 146 9.40 -0.10 -8.66
CA THR A 146 8.93 1.08 -9.40
C THR A 146 7.42 1.04 -9.61
N CYS A 147 6.87 -0.09 -10.10
CA CYS A 147 5.43 -0.25 -10.26
C CYS A 147 4.67 -0.07 -8.94
N SER A 148 5.21 -0.65 -7.85
CA SER A 148 4.59 -0.55 -6.53
C SER A 148 4.60 0.86 -5.97
N VAL A 149 5.66 1.63 -6.18
CA VAL A 149 5.76 3.05 -5.82
C VAL A 149 4.78 3.89 -6.64
N SER A 150 4.61 3.62 -7.93
CA SER A 150 3.61 4.31 -8.74
C SER A 150 2.19 4.11 -8.21
N VAL A 151 1.84 2.88 -7.84
CA VAL A 151 0.53 2.61 -7.22
C VAL A 151 0.41 3.27 -5.85
N LEU A 152 1.47 3.25 -5.03
CA LEU A 152 1.50 3.91 -3.73
C LEU A 152 1.21 5.42 -3.85
N ASN A 153 1.87 6.08 -4.81
CA ASN A 153 1.64 7.50 -5.09
C ASN A 153 0.18 7.79 -5.44
N MET A 154 -0.48 6.91 -6.22
CA MET A 154 -1.91 7.06 -6.52
C MET A 154 -2.79 6.96 -5.27
N TYR A 155 -2.49 6.06 -4.35
CA TYR A 155 -3.22 5.96 -3.07
C TYR A 155 -3.01 7.19 -2.19
N THR A 156 -1.77 7.67 -2.09
CA THR A 156 -1.44 8.86 -1.30
C THR A 156 -2.07 10.13 -1.88
N GLU A 157 -2.06 10.29 -3.21
CA GLU A 157 -2.75 11.38 -3.87
C GLU A 157 -4.26 11.33 -3.61
N LYS A 158 -4.87 10.14 -3.72
CA LYS A 158 -6.29 9.97 -3.43
C LYS A 158 -6.63 10.32 -1.98
N GLN A 159 -5.80 9.92 -1.03
CA GLN A 159 -5.97 10.28 0.37
C GLN A 159 -5.93 11.80 0.55
N HIS A 160 -4.93 12.48 -0.03
CA HIS A 160 -4.82 13.93 0.07
C HIS A 160 -6.02 14.65 -0.55
N GLN A 161 -6.52 14.17 -1.70
CA GLN A 161 -7.72 14.70 -2.33
C GLN A 161 -8.94 14.60 -1.39
N ILE A 162 -9.17 13.43 -0.79
CA ILE A 162 -10.30 13.23 0.15
C ILE A 162 -10.14 14.11 1.40
N VAL A 163 -8.94 14.19 1.98
CA VAL A 163 -8.67 15.07 3.13
C VAL A 163 -9.00 16.52 2.78
N SER A 164 -8.52 17.01 1.65
CA SER A 164 -8.78 18.39 1.23
C SER A 164 -10.28 18.65 1.04
N GLN A 165 -11.01 17.72 0.42
CA GLN A 165 -12.46 17.84 0.22
C GLN A 165 -13.22 17.90 1.55
N VAL A 166 -12.91 17.01 2.49
CA VAL A 166 -13.52 17.00 3.83
C VAL A 166 -13.25 18.32 4.56
N THR A 167 -12.02 18.83 4.53
CA THR A 167 -11.67 20.11 5.15
C THR A 167 -12.37 21.30 4.48
N TYR A 168 -12.53 21.28 3.15
CA TYR A 168 -13.29 22.32 2.45
C TYR A 168 -14.78 22.27 2.80
N ASP A 169 -15.38 21.08 2.88
CA ASP A 169 -16.79 20.94 3.24
C ASP A 169 -17.04 21.36 4.70
N GLU A 170 -16.15 21.02 5.64
CA GLU A 170 -16.23 21.47 7.04
C GLU A 170 -16.12 23.00 7.17
N ASN A 171 -15.16 23.61 6.45
CA ASN A 171 -14.97 25.06 6.48
C ASN A 171 -16.04 25.83 5.68
N GLY A 172 -16.58 25.23 4.61
CA GLY A 172 -17.69 25.78 3.83
C GLY A 172 -18.99 25.75 4.64
N ALA A 173 -19.25 24.64 5.33
CA ALA A 173 -20.39 24.52 6.24
C ALA A 173 -20.29 25.48 7.43
N SER A 174 -19.08 25.74 7.97
CA SER A 174 -18.92 26.75 9.03
C SER A 174 -19.15 28.18 8.52
N LEU A 175 -18.69 28.50 7.30
CA LEU A 175 -18.92 29.81 6.67
C LEU A 175 -20.40 30.03 6.29
N GLU A 176 -21.08 28.99 5.81
CA GLU A 176 -22.52 29.04 5.56
C GLU A 176 -23.32 29.20 6.87
N HIS A 177 -22.89 28.54 7.94
CA HIS A 177 -23.51 28.68 9.26
C HIS A 177 -23.34 30.10 9.84
N GLU A 178 -22.12 30.67 9.78
CA GLU A 178 -21.87 32.06 10.20
C GLU A 178 -22.64 33.09 9.34
N SER A 179 -22.75 32.86 8.02
CA SER A 179 -23.49 33.76 7.13
C SER A 179 -25.01 33.74 7.37
N ASN A 180 -25.56 32.57 7.73
CA ASN A 180 -26.98 32.44 8.09
C ASN A 180 -27.28 33.10 9.44
N GLU A 181 -26.35 33.02 10.40
CA GLU A 181 -26.46 33.73 11.68
C GLU A 181 -26.36 35.26 11.51
N GLU A 182 -25.46 35.77 10.66
CA GLU A 182 -25.39 37.21 10.35
C GLU A 182 -26.67 37.72 9.65
N PHE A 183 -27.27 36.92 8.76
CA PHE A 183 -28.52 37.28 8.08
C PHE A 183 -29.72 37.27 9.04
N GLU A 184 -29.77 36.33 10.01
CA GLU A 184 -30.81 36.31 11.05
C GLU A 184 -30.68 37.49 12.03
N ILE A 185 -29.45 37.86 12.44
CA ILE A 185 -29.22 39.01 13.33
C ILE A 185 -29.60 40.33 12.65
N ALA A 186 -29.30 40.49 11.35
CA ALA A 186 -29.70 41.66 10.58
C ALA A 186 -31.23 41.78 10.43
N HIS A 187 -31.94 40.66 10.39
CA HIS A 187 -33.40 40.63 10.28
C HIS A 187 -34.12 40.99 11.59
N TYR A 188 -33.50 40.75 12.75
CA TYR A 188 -34.04 41.18 14.06
C TYR A 188 -33.88 42.69 14.32
N HIS A 189 -32.96 43.37 13.63
CA HIS A 189 -32.70 44.79 13.84
C HIS A 189 -33.62 45.73 13.01
N PHE A 190 -34.44 45.17 12.11
CA PHE A 190 -35.41 45.88 11.28
C PHE A 190 -36.87 45.67 11.75
N ARG A 191 -37.14 45.95 13.02
CA ARG A 191 -38.52 46.26 13.46
C ARG A 191 -38.60 47.74 13.77
N PRO A 192 -39.26 48.58 12.93
CA PRO A 192 -39.47 49.96 13.29
C PRO A 192 -40.36 50.00 14.53
N ILE A 193 -39.89 50.71 15.55
CA ILE A 193 -40.69 51.13 16.70
C ILE A 193 -41.72 52.11 16.12
N ASN A 194 -42.92 51.60 15.80
CA ASN A 194 -44.06 52.47 15.54
C ASN A 194 -44.62 52.93 16.88
N SER A 195 -44.47 54.24 17.10
CA SER A 195 -45.30 55.20 17.85
C SER A 195 -46.20 54.67 18.96
#